data_AF-A0A7K7U1M6-F1
#
_entry.id   AF-A0A7K7U1M6-F1
#
_cell.length_a   1.000
_cell.length_b   1.000
_cell.length_c   1.000
_cell.angle_alpha   90.00
_cell.angle_beta   90.00
_cell.angle_gamma   90.00
#
_symmetry.space_group_name_H-M   'P 1'
#
loop_
_entity.id
_entity.type
_entity.pdbx_description
1 polymer ?
#
loop_
_entity_poly.entity_id
_entity_poly.type
_entity_poly.pdbx_seq_one_letter_code
_entity_poly.pdbx_strand_id
1 'polypeptide(L)' 'TMTIDNKNHIVDVHVRSGLYSSDTIFDYMHGYIATRLFSRNACFIMKIDKESIPELHEIGRLAFARQ' A
#
# COMPACT_ATOMS: atom_id res chain seq x y z
N THR A 1 1.89 3.81 9.66
CA THR A 1 3.31 3.76 9.23
C THR A 1 3.36 3.28 7.80
N MET A 2 4.28 3.82 7.01
CA MET A 2 4.53 3.38 5.63
C MET A 2 6.01 3.03 5.49
N THR A 3 6.29 1.88 4.89
CA THR A 3 7.63 1.39 4.59
C THR A 3 7.72 1.17 3.08
N ILE A 4 8.79 1.67 2.46
CA ILE A 4 9.01 1.59 1.01
C ILE A 4 10.26 0.75 0.78
N ASP A 5 10.10 -0.39 0.11
CA ASP A 5 11.19 -1.24 -0.37
C ASP A 5 11.37 -1.05 -1.88
N ASN A 6 12.26 -0.13 -2.25
CA ASN A 6 12.58 0.16 -3.65
C ASN A 6 13.21 -1.03 -4.38
N LYS A 7 13.88 -1.95 -3.69
CA LYS A 7 14.55 -3.09 -4.34
C LYS A 7 13.51 -4.10 -4.81
N ASN A 8 12.55 -4.41 -3.96
CA ASN A 8 11.50 -5.38 -4.26
C ASN A 8 10.26 -4.75 -4.90
N HIS A 9 10.23 -3.42 -5.06
CA HIS A 9 9.09 -2.65 -5.57
C HIS A 9 7.81 -2.87 -4.74
N ILE A 10 7.97 -2.86 -3.42
CA ILE A 10 6.87 -3.10 -2.47
C ILE A 10 6.68 -1.89 -1.55
N VAL A 11 5.44 -1.54 -1.28
CA VAL A 11 5.06 -0.63 -0.19
C VAL A 11 4.25 -1.38 0.84
N ASP A 12 4.64 -1.30 2.09
CA ASP A 12 3.85 -1.79 3.22
C ASP A 12 3.27 -0.61 4.00
N VAL A 13 1.95 -0.63 4.19
CA VAL A 13 1.19 0.40 4.89
C VAL A 13 0.44 -0.21 6.05
N HIS A 14 0.81 0.22 7.25
CA HIS A 14 0.14 -0.13 8.49
C HIS A 14 -0.71 1.02 8.98
N VAL A 15 -2.03 0.79 9.04
CA VAL A 15 -2.98 1.69 9.72
C VAL A 15 -3.32 1.07 11.07
N ARG A 16 -3.13 1.85 12.14
CA ARG A 16 -3.41 1.44 13.52
C ARG A 16 -4.51 2.33 14.07
N SER A 17 -5.75 1.84 14.00
CA SER A 17 -6.98 2.58 14.35
C SER A 17 -7.97 1.67 15.08
N GLY A 18 -7.47 0.85 16.01
CA GLY A 18 -8.28 -0.12 16.75
C GLY A 18 -9.00 -1.09 15.82
N LEU A 19 -10.34 -1.14 15.91
CA LEU A 19 -11.18 -1.99 15.06
C LEU A 19 -10.99 -1.72 13.56
N TYR A 20 -10.68 -0.49 13.17
CA TYR A 20 -10.47 -0.08 11.77
C TYR A 20 -9.01 -0.17 11.34
N SER A 21 -8.19 -0.91 12.08
CA SER A 21 -6.81 -1.17 11.65
C SER A 21 -6.80 -1.97 10.35
N SER A 22 -5.75 -1.77 9.56
CA SER A 22 -5.50 -2.51 8.33
C SER A 22 -4.02 -2.62 8.04
N ASP A 23 -3.66 -3.67 7.32
CA ASP A 23 -2.35 -3.82 6.68
C ASP A 23 -2.58 -3.84 5.17
N THR A 24 -1.80 -3.06 4.42
CA THR A 24 -1.89 -3.00 2.96
C THR A 24 -0.52 -3.14 2.34
N ILE A 25 -0.39 -4.08 1.42
CA ILE A 25 0.80 -4.29 0.60
C ILE A 25 0.49 -3.85 -0.82
N PHE A 26 1.28 -2.94 -1.36
CA PHE A 26 1.30 -2.62 -2.79
C PHE A 26 2.48 -3.36 -3.41
N ASP A 27 2.21 -4.32 -4.28
CA ASP A 27 3.19 -5.05 -5.06
C ASP A 27 3.20 -4.51 -6.49
N TYR A 28 4.09 -3.55 -6.76
CA TYR A 28 4.21 -2.92 -8.08
C TYR A 28 4.82 -3.85 -9.12
N MET A 29 5.65 -4.80 -8.67
CA MET A 29 6.29 -5.77 -9.57
C MET A 29 5.24 -6.66 -10.22
N HIS A 30 4.27 -7.16 -9.45
CA HIS A 30 3.20 -8.01 -9.95
C HIS A 30 1.92 -7.23 -10.32
N GLY A 31 1.80 -5.97 -9.91
CA GLY A 31 0.65 -5.11 -10.23
C GLY A 31 -0.58 -5.40 -9.38
N TYR A 32 -0.40 -5.70 -8.10
CA TYR A 32 -1.50 -5.99 -7.17
C TYR A 32 -1.40 -5.20 -5.86
N ILE A 33 -2.56 -4.99 -5.23
CA ILE A 33 -2.69 -4.45 -3.88
C ILE A 33 -3.40 -5.49 -3.04
N ALA A 34 -2.83 -5.83 -1.89
CA ALA A 34 -3.46 -6.71 -0.91
C ALA A 34 -3.76 -5.91 0.35
N THR A 35 -5.02 -5.76 0.72
CA THR A 35 -5.45 -5.08 1.95
C THR A 35 -6.13 -6.06 2.89
N ARG A 36 -5.52 -6.30 4.05
CA ARG A 36 -6.15 -6.98 5.17
C ARG A 36 -6.88 -5.97 6.05
N LEU A 37 -8.20 -6.11 6.17
CA LEU A 37 -9.02 -5.30 7.07
C LEU A 37 -9.40 -6.13 8.29
N PHE A 38 -8.88 -5.77 9.47
CA PHE A 38 -9.03 -6.61 10.67
C PHE A 38 -10.48 -6.74 11.14
N SER A 39 -11.30 -5.68 11.03
CA SER A 39 -12.74 -5.72 11.38
C SER A 39 -13.57 -6.70 10.56
N ARG A 40 -13.11 -7.08 9.36
CA ARG A 40 -13.79 -8.01 8.46
C ARG A 40 -13.18 -9.41 8.48
N ASN A 41 -12.03 -9.58 9.15
CA ASN A 41 -11.22 -10.79 9.07
C ASN A 41 -11.01 -11.27 7.62
N ALA A 42 -10.78 -10.33 6.71
CA ALA A 42 -10.71 -10.58 5.27
C ALA A 42 -9.52 -9.85 4.63
N CYS A 43 -9.04 -10.40 3.52
CA CYS A 43 -8.03 -9.79 2.66
C CYS A 43 -8.63 -9.54 1.27
N PHE A 44 -8.52 -8.31 0.80
CA PHE A 44 -8.98 -7.88 -0.52
C PHE A 44 -7.77 -7.77 -1.44
N ILE A 45 -7.79 -8.51 -2.54
CA ILE A 45 -6.75 -8.46 -3.57
C ILE A 45 -7.31 -7.67 -4.75
N MET A 46 -6.66 -6.56 -5.08
CA MET A 46 -7.04 -5.64 -6.13
C MET A 46 -5.92 -5.56 -7.16
N LYS A 47 -6.26 -5.38 -8.44
CA LYS A 47 -5.27 -5.14 -9.49
C LYS A 47 -4.93 -3.66 -9.51
N ILE A 48 -3.64 -3.33 -9.63
CA ILE A 48 -3.17 -1.97 -9.83
C ILE A 48 -3.55 -1.54 -11.23
N ASP A 49 -4.27 -0.43 -11.32
CA ASP A 49 -4.40 0.32 -12.54
C ASP A 49 -3.24 1.31 -12.65
N LYS A 50 -2.35 1.05 -13.60
CA LYS A 50 -1.11 1.82 -13.79
C LYS A 50 -1.36 3.22 -14.34
N GLU A 51 -2.54 3.48 -14.90
CA GLU A 51 -2.90 4.82 -15.37
C GLU A 51 -3.33 5.73 -14.22
N SER A 52 -3.88 5.16 -13.14
CA SER A 52 -4.41 5.91 -12.00
C SER A 52 -3.53 5.87 -10.75
N ILE A 53 -2.64 4.88 -10.62
CA ILE A 53 -1.75 4.73 -9.47
C ILE A 53 -0.33 5.18 -9.88
N PRO A 54 0.26 6.19 -9.19
CA PRO A 54 1.60 6.66 -9.49
C PRO A 54 2.67 5.58 -9.26
N GLU A 55 3.80 5.73 -9.96
CA GLU A 55 4.95 4.87 -9.75
C GLU A 55 5.51 5.00 -8.32
N LEU A 56 6.20 3.96 -7.85
CA LEU A 56 6.71 3.85 -6.48
C LEU A 56 7.53 5.08 -6.03
N HIS A 57 8.40 5.56 -6.92
CA HIS A 57 9.21 6.76 -6.69
C HIS A 57 8.34 7.99 -6.41
N GLU A 58 7.25 8.14 -7.16
CA GLU A 58 6.36 9.29 -7.06
C GLU A 58 5.52 9.23 -5.79
N ILE A 59 5.11 8.04 -5.36
CA ILE A 59 4.44 7.84 -4.06
C ILE A 59 5.35 8.25 -2.91
N GLY A 60 6.62 7.83 -2.93
CA GLY A 60 7.60 8.27 -1.94
C GLY A 60 7.70 9.80 -1.92
N ARG A 61 7.89 10.42 -3.08
CA ARG A 61 7.96 11.89 -3.22
C ARG A 61 6.72 12.58 -2.64
N LEU A 62 5.52 12.13 -3.00
CA LEU A 62 4.25 12.71 -2.54
C LEU A 62 4.01 12.50 -1.05
N ALA A 63 4.42 11.36 -0.49
CA ALA A 63 4.30 11.07 0.93
C ALA A 63 5.19 11.97 1.78
N PHE A 64 6.44 12.20 1.35
CA PHE A 64 7.38 13.08 2.06
C PHE A 64 7.09 14.57 1.85
N ALA A 65 6.52 14.98 0.70
CA ALA A 65 6.16 16.38 0.45
C ALA A 65 4.96 16.88 1.28
N ARG A 66 4.24 15.99 1.96
CA ARG A 66 3.09 16.31 2.82
C ARG A 66 3.44 16.37 4.32
N GLN A 67 4.74 16.28 4.65
CA GLN A 67 5.29 16.60 5.98
C GLN A 67 5.86 18.02 5.97
#